data_AF-A0A2S7WE42-F1
#
_entry.id   AF-A0A2S7WE42-F1
#
_cell.length_a   1.000
_cell.length_b   1.000
_cell.length_c   1.000
_cell.angle_alpha   90.00
_cell.angle_beta   90.00
_cell.angle_gamma   90.00
#
_symmetry.space_group_name_H-M   'P 1'
#
loop_
_entity.id
_entity.type
_entity.pdbx_description
1 polymer ?
#
loop_
_entity_poly.entity_id
_entity_poly.type
_entity_poly.pdbx_seq_one_letter_code
_entity_poly.pdbx_strand_id
1 'polypeptide(L)'
;MKPLKNIALIAVLLVGIFSFSKSENSQSKLNIDNLNVLEILSKQDVSCRPNSDFLFYVESSLVKKSRGFNTVNARVYMIDRSTGQYNLLASENVAIPFHKDMIALDYDSTKTELELVTLVNGDKIVGNDNSGNYSFSELMEYEMVYNSYINSTNKLLNLDRSI
;
A
#
# COMPACT_ATOMS: atom_id res chain seq x y z
N MET A 1 51.15 23.75 -20.47
CA MET A 1 50.54 22.49 -19.96
C MET A 1 49.82 22.61 -18.62
N LYS A 2 50.21 23.52 -17.70
CA LYS A 2 49.53 23.70 -16.40
C LYS A 2 48.04 24.09 -16.45
N PRO A 3 47.55 24.97 -17.36
CA PRO A 3 46.14 25.40 -17.32
C PRO A 3 45.16 24.31 -17.75
N LEU A 4 45.53 23.43 -18.69
CA LEU A 4 44.67 22.32 -19.13
C LEU A 4 44.39 21.32 -18.00
N LYS A 5 45.40 21.03 -17.17
CA LYS A 5 45.25 20.09 -16.04
C LYS A 5 44.30 20.64 -14.97
N ASN A 6 44.33 21.96 -14.75
CA ASN A 6 43.43 22.63 -13.81
C ASN A 6 41.99 22.66 -14.33
N ILE A 7 41.78 22.87 -15.64
CA ILE A 7 40.44 22.84 -16.24
C ILE A 7 39.83 21.43 -16.19
N ALA A 8 40.62 20.39 -16.49
CA ALA A 8 40.16 19.01 -16.41
C ALA A 8 39.76 18.61 -14.97
N LEU A 9 40.53 19.05 -13.97
CA LEU A 9 40.20 18.82 -12.57
C LEU A 9 38.85 19.46 -12.19
N ILE A 10 38.61 20.70 -12.62
CA ILE A 10 37.36 21.42 -12.35
C ILE A 10 36.17 20.72 -13.05
N ALA A 11 36.35 20.27 -14.29
CA ALA A 11 35.32 19.55 -15.02
C ALA A 11 34.93 18.22 -14.35
N VAL A 12 35.90 17.44 -13.89
CA VAL A 12 35.65 16.19 -13.15
C VAL A 12 34.95 16.46 -11.83
N LEU A 13 35.33 17.54 -11.14
CA LEU A 13 34.71 17.92 -9.86
C LEU A 13 33.25 18.36 -10.05
N LEU A 14 32.96 19.11 -11.12
CA LEU A 14 31.59 19.51 -11.47
C LEU A 14 30.73 18.30 -11.85
N VAL A 15 31.21 17.39 -12.70
CA VAL A 15 30.46 16.17 -13.08
C VAL A 15 30.19 15.29 -11.85
N GLY A 16 31.15 15.22 -10.91
CA GLY A 16 30.96 14.53 -9.64
C GLY A 16 29.82 15.14 -8.82
N ILE A 17 29.81 16.47 -8.63
CA ILE A 17 28.77 17.14 -7.86
C ILE A 17 27.38 16.98 -8.52
N PHE A 18 27.29 17.11 -9.85
CA PHE A 18 26.02 16.95 -10.57
C PHE A 18 25.54 15.49 -10.71
N SER A 19 26.44 14.50 -10.65
CA SER A 19 26.04 13.08 -10.70
C SER A 19 25.45 12.58 -9.37
N PHE A 20 25.77 13.25 -8.26
CA PHE A 20 25.28 12.90 -6.92
C PHE A 20 24.19 13.85 -6.41
N SER A 21 23.60 14.70 -7.26
CA SER A 21 22.37 15.40 -6.89
C SER A 21 21.24 14.38 -6.80
N LYS A 22 21.09 13.80 -5.62
CA LYS A 22 19.90 13.03 -5.26
C LYS A 22 18.73 13.96 -5.46
N SER A 23 17.89 13.68 -6.46
CA SER A 23 16.60 14.34 -6.60
C SER A 23 15.88 14.16 -5.26
N GLU A 24 15.73 15.24 -4.51
CA GLU A 24 14.81 15.28 -3.39
C GLU A 24 13.43 15.07 -3.99
N ASN A 25 12.99 13.82 -3.93
CA ASN A 25 11.69 13.39 -4.40
C ASN A 25 10.68 13.97 -3.41
N SER A 26 10.35 15.25 -3.58
CA SER A 26 9.16 15.82 -2.98
C SER A 26 8.01 14.95 -3.45
N GLN A 27 7.46 14.14 -2.55
CA GLN A 27 6.34 13.24 -2.80
C GLN A 27 5.16 14.10 -3.25
N SER A 28 5.05 14.40 -4.55
CA SER A 28 3.92 15.13 -5.08
C SER A 28 2.72 14.23 -5.00
N LYS A 29 1.75 14.65 -4.18
CA LYS A 29 0.50 13.95 -3.95
C LYS A 29 -0.34 13.97 -5.22
N LEU A 30 -0.79 12.80 -5.67
CA LEU A 30 -1.70 12.70 -6.80
C LEU A 30 -3.02 13.40 -6.44
N ASN A 31 -3.48 14.32 -7.29
CA ASN A 31 -4.80 14.91 -7.11
C ASN A 31 -5.88 13.91 -7.53
N ILE A 32 -6.64 13.42 -6.56
CA ILE A 32 -7.69 12.41 -6.76
C ILE A 32 -9.11 13.00 -6.73
N ASP A 33 -9.26 14.30 -6.49
CA ASP A 33 -10.57 14.92 -6.22
C ASP A 33 -11.51 14.85 -7.45
N ASN A 34 -10.93 14.82 -8.64
CA ASN A 34 -11.66 14.73 -9.92
C ASN A 34 -11.62 13.32 -10.54
N LEU A 35 -11.06 12.32 -9.85
CA LEU A 35 -10.91 10.96 -10.35
C LEU A 35 -11.93 10.04 -9.70
N ASN A 36 -12.68 9.29 -10.52
CA ASN A 36 -13.54 8.22 -10.03
C ASN A 36 -12.73 6.93 -9.85
N VAL A 37 -12.17 6.74 -8.65
CA VAL A 37 -11.28 5.61 -8.33
C VAL A 37 -11.96 4.25 -8.51
N LEU A 38 -13.23 4.14 -8.09
CA LEU A 38 -14.00 2.89 -8.21
C LEU A 38 -14.28 2.54 -9.69
N GLU A 39 -14.54 3.54 -10.52
CA GLU A 39 -14.70 3.32 -11.96
C GLU A 39 -13.39 2.88 -12.63
N ILE A 40 -12.24 3.40 -12.19
CA ILE A 40 -10.93 2.98 -12.70
C ILE A 40 -10.66 1.52 -12.31
N LEU A 41 -10.91 1.15 -11.05
CA LEU A 41 -10.74 -0.22 -10.55
C LEU A 41 -11.65 -1.22 -11.27
N SER A 42 -12.95 -0.91 -11.39
CA SER A 42 -13.91 -1.78 -12.09
C SER A 42 -13.55 -2.03 -13.56
N LYS A 43 -12.97 -1.05 -14.26
CA LYS A 43 -12.49 -1.22 -15.64
C LYS A 43 -11.26 -2.12 -15.75
N GLN A 44 -10.43 -2.18 -14.71
CA GLN A 44 -9.23 -3.02 -14.69
C GLN A 44 -9.60 -4.50 -14.55
N ASP A 45 -10.53 -4.83 -13.65
CA ASP A 45 -10.91 -6.21 -13.33
C ASP A 45 -11.53 -6.96 -14.53
N VAL A 46 -12.14 -6.26 -15.48
CA VAL A 46 -12.77 -6.87 -16.67
C VAL A 46 -11.76 -7.10 -17.81
N SER A 47 -10.54 -6.56 -17.72
CA SER A 47 -9.58 -6.54 -18.82
C SER A 47 -8.48 -7.61 -18.69
N CYS A 48 -8.24 -8.38 -19.75
CA CYS A 48 -7.16 -9.40 -19.77
C CYS A 48 -5.73 -8.83 -19.69
N ARG A 49 -5.58 -7.51 -19.86
CA ARG A 49 -4.33 -6.78 -19.70
C ARG A 49 -4.67 -5.37 -19.22
N PRO A 50 -4.64 -5.09 -17.91
CA PRO A 50 -5.01 -3.78 -17.38
C PRO A 50 -4.05 -2.72 -17.89
N ASN A 51 -4.54 -1.90 -18.83
CA ASN A 51 -3.82 -0.81 -19.46
C ASN A 51 -4.25 0.52 -18.83
N SER A 52 -4.06 0.63 -17.53
CA SER A 52 -4.38 1.84 -16.77
C SER A 52 -3.15 2.72 -16.61
N ASP A 53 -3.39 4.03 -16.65
CA ASP A 53 -2.44 5.06 -16.25
C ASP A 53 -2.13 4.98 -14.75
N PHE A 54 -2.98 4.28 -13.99
CA PHE A 54 -2.86 4.13 -12.54
C PHE A 54 -2.54 2.71 -12.11
N LEU A 55 -1.77 2.58 -11.03
CA LEU A 55 -1.46 1.36 -10.33
C LEU A 55 -2.06 1.42 -8.92
N PHE A 56 -2.72 0.36 -8.49
CA PHE A 56 -3.17 0.21 -7.12
C PHE A 56 -2.27 -0.77 -6.39
N TYR A 57 -1.87 -0.42 -5.17
CA TYR A 57 -0.95 -1.21 -4.36
C TYR A 57 -1.29 -1.10 -2.89
N VAL A 58 -1.11 -2.21 -2.16
CA VAL A 58 -1.34 -2.30 -0.74
C VAL A 58 -0.02 -2.49 0.02
N GLU A 59 0.29 -1.56 0.91
CA GLU A 59 1.39 -1.70 1.85
C GLU A 59 0.88 -2.19 3.20
N SER A 60 1.55 -3.18 3.78
CA SER A 60 1.21 -3.71 5.10
C SER A 60 2.35 -3.49 6.08
N SER A 61 2.01 -3.13 7.31
CA SER A 61 2.96 -2.95 8.41
C SER A 61 2.44 -3.63 9.67
N LEU A 62 3.34 -4.22 10.45
CA LEU A 62 2.96 -4.92 11.67
C LEU A 62 2.66 -3.91 12.79
N VAL A 63 1.47 -3.99 13.38
CA VAL A 63 1.06 -3.14 14.50
C VAL A 63 1.29 -3.87 15.82
N LYS A 64 0.75 -5.08 15.94
CA LYS A 64 0.82 -5.89 17.17
C LYS A 64 0.91 -7.36 16.83
N LYS A 65 1.73 -8.11 17.56
CA LYS A 65 1.67 -9.58 17.62
C LYS A 65 0.89 -9.96 18.87
N SER A 66 -0.17 -10.73 18.71
CA SER A 66 -0.93 -11.29 19.82
C SER A 66 -0.90 -12.81 19.75
N ARG A 67 -1.38 -13.47 20.80
CA ARG A 67 -1.45 -14.92 20.79
C ARG A 67 -2.50 -15.36 19.77
N GLY A 68 -2.01 -15.93 18.67
CA GLY A 68 -2.83 -16.55 17.63
C GLY A 68 -3.21 -15.66 16.45
N PHE A 69 -3.04 -14.33 16.54
CA PHE A 69 -3.21 -13.44 15.39
C PHE A 69 -2.14 -12.35 15.39
N ASN A 70 -1.88 -11.80 14.21
CA ASN A 70 -1.11 -10.57 14.05
C ASN A 70 -2.07 -9.47 13.61
N THR A 71 -1.99 -8.31 14.26
CA THR A 71 -2.63 -7.09 13.74
C THR A 71 -1.65 -6.41 12.81
N VAL A 72 -2.08 -6.16 11.57
CA VAL A 72 -1.35 -5.40 10.58
C VAL A 72 -2.13 -4.15 10.21
N ASN A 73 -1.45 -3.04 9.94
CA ASN A 73 -2.03 -1.88 9.31
C ASN A 73 -1.84 -2.04 7.79
N ALA A 74 -2.94 -2.10 7.05
CA ALA A 74 -2.97 -2.23 5.60
C ALA A 74 -3.39 -0.91 4.98
N ARG A 75 -2.56 -0.37 4.08
CA ARG A 75 -2.75 0.91 3.41
C ARG A 75 -2.88 0.72 1.92
N VAL A 76 -3.97 1.19 1.35
CA VAL A 76 -4.23 1.13 -0.09
C VAL A 76 -3.80 2.44 -0.72
N TYR A 77 -2.93 2.36 -1.72
CA TYR A 77 -2.42 3.49 -2.48
C TYR A 77 -2.86 3.41 -3.93
N MET A 78 -3.09 4.59 -4.52
CA MET A 78 -3.19 4.79 -5.95
C MET A 78 -1.95 5.54 -6.42
N ILE A 79 -1.33 5.07 -7.49
CA ILE A 79 -0.11 5.63 -8.06
C ILE A 79 -0.36 5.94 -9.54
N ASP A 80 -0.07 7.15 -9.99
CA ASP A 80 0.04 7.48 -11.41
C ASP A 80 1.36 6.94 -11.95
N ARG A 81 1.29 6.07 -12.96
CA ARG A 81 2.46 5.41 -13.56
C ARG A 81 3.34 6.36 -14.34
N SER A 82 2.78 7.44 -14.88
CA SER A 82 3.51 8.40 -15.69
C SER A 82 4.33 9.36 -14.83
N THR A 83 3.77 9.80 -13.71
CA THR A 83 4.39 10.80 -12.82
C THR A 83 5.02 10.19 -11.56
N GLY A 84 4.66 8.95 -11.19
CA GLY A 84 5.04 8.32 -9.93
C GLY A 84 4.34 8.92 -8.70
N GLN A 85 3.41 9.86 -8.91
CA GLN A 85 2.64 10.48 -7.84
C GLN A 85 1.69 9.48 -7.23
N TYR A 86 1.51 9.54 -5.92
CA TYR A 86 0.60 8.63 -5.24
C TYR A 86 -0.25 9.32 -4.20
N ASN A 87 -1.34 8.67 -3.83
CA ASN A 87 -2.23 9.11 -2.78
C ASN A 87 -2.76 7.90 -1.99
N LEU A 88 -2.97 8.11 -0.70
CA LEU A 88 -3.57 7.12 0.19
C LEU A 88 -5.08 7.11 -0.03
N LEU A 89 -5.63 5.95 -0.39
CA LEU A 89 -7.06 5.77 -0.59
C LEU A 89 -7.77 5.33 0.70
N ALA A 90 -7.19 4.38 1.41
CA ALA A 90 -7.73 3.82 2.65
C ALA A 90 -6.60 3.24 3.52
N SER A 91 -6.78 3.22 4.83
CA SER A 91 -5.87 2.61 5.80
C SER A 91 -6.68 2.01 6.93
N GLU A 92 -6.50 0.71 7.19
CA GLU A 92 -7.23 -0.01 8.23
C GLU A 92 -6.32 -0.98 8.97
N ASN A 93 -6.61 -1.18 10.26
CA ASN A 93 -6.00 -2.25 11.02
C ASN A 93 -6.79 -3.54 10.81
N VAL A 94 -6.08 -4.58 10.41
CA VAL A 94 -6.63 -5.90 10.09
C VAL A 94 -5.98 -6.94 10.99
N ALA A 95 -6.80 -7.71 11.70
CA ALA A 95 -6.38 -8.88 12.44
C ALA A 95 -6.32 -10.08 11.51
N ILE A 96 -5.12 -10.65 11.41
CA ILE A 96 -4.78 -11.79 10.58
C ILE A 96 -4.63 -13.00 11.50
N PRO A 97 -5.62 -13.90 11.57
CA PRO A 97 -5.55 -15.09 12.40
C PRO A 97 -4.58 -16.13 11.81
N PHE A 98 -3.91 -16.89 12.68
CA PHE A 98 -3.04 -18.00 12.27
C PHE A 98 -3.85 -19.21 11.79
N HIS A 99 -5.10 -19.33 12.26
CA HIS A 99 -6.02 -20.41 11.92
C HIS A 99 -7.43 -19.86 11.69
N LYS A 100 -8.16 -20.45 10.73
CA LYS A 100 -9.49 -19.99 10.29
C LYS A 100 -10.53 -19.92 11.41
N ASP A 101 -10.46 -20.84 12.38
CA ASP A 101 -11.45 -20.98 13.45
C ASP A 101 -11.09 -20.19 14.72
N MET A 102 -10.09 -19.31 14.63
CA MET A 102 -9.58 -18.65 15.82
C MET A 102 -10.40 -17.41 16.17
N ILE A 103 -10.93 -17.41 17.40
CA ILE A 103 -11.62 -16.26 18.00
C ILE A 103 -10.57 -15.34 18.61
N ALA A 104 -10.49 -14.11 18.12
CA ALA A 104 -9.59 -13.09 18.63
C ALA A 104 -10.11 -12.56 19.99
N LEU A 105 -9.79 -13.27 21.08
CA LEU A 105 -10.18 -12.91 22.45
C LEU A 105 -9.49 -11.64 22.98
N ASP A 106 -8.42 -11.19 22.32
CA ASP A 106 -7.51 -10.12 22.79
C ASP A 106 -7.81 -8.75 22.14
N TYR A 107 -8.86 -8.68 21.31
CA TYR A 107 -9.42 -7.40 20.87
C TYR A 107 -10.46 -6.97 21.90
N ASP A 108 -10.22 -5.80 22.49
CA ASP A 108 -10.94 -5.25 23.63
C ASP A 108 -12.45 -5.58 23.58
N SER A 109 -12.89 -6.35 24.56
CA SER A 109 -14.26 -6.85 24.78
C SER A 109 -15.31 -5.74 24.93
N THR A 110 -14.94 -4.48 24.71
CA THR A 110 -15.78 -3.29 24.70
C THR A 110 -16.28 -2.92 23.30
N LYS A 111 -15.66 -3.42 22.23
CA LYS A 111 -16.23 -3.38 20.88
C LYS A 111 -17.03 -4.64 20.65
N THR A 112 -18.34 -4.51 20.76
CA THR A 112 -19.32 -5.56 20.45
C THR A 112 -18.92 -6.27 19.15
N GLU A 113 -18.98 -7.61 19.11
CA GLU A 113 -18.72 -8.45 17.92
C GLU A 113 -19.47 -7.99 16.64
N LEU A 114 -20.46 -7.11 16.79
CA LEU A 114 -21.29 -6.50 15.76
C LEU A 114 -20.57 -5.51 14.82
N GLU A 115 -19.36 -5.02 15.12
CA GLU A 115 -18.64 -4.04 14.25
C GLU A 115 -17.44 -4.62 13.48
N LEU A 116 -17.12 -5.91 13.65
CA LEU A 116 -15.98 -6.51 12.96
C LEU A 116 -16.36 -6.97 11.55
N VAL A 117 -16.00 -6.16 10.55
CA VAL A 117 -16.12 -6.56 9.14
C VAL A 117 -15.14 -7.70 8.87
N THR A 118 -15.66 -8.88 8.53
CA THR A 118 -14.86 -10.04 8.15
C THR A 118 -14.67 -10.04 6.64
N LEU A 119 -13.41 -10.08 6.20
CA LEU A 119 -13.04 -10.15 4.80
C LEU A 119 -13.25 -11.58 4.27
N VAL A 120 -13.33 -11.74 2.94
CA VAL A 120 -13.58 -13.03 2.27
C VAL A 120 -12.54 -14.11 2.64
N ASN A 121 -11.32 -13.70 2.96
CA ASN A 121 -10.24 -14.59 3.37
C ASN A 121 -10.24 -14.94 4.87
N GLY A 122 -11.21 -14.46 5.65
CA GLY A 122 -11.34 -14.70 7.09
C GLY A 122 -10.55 -13.72 7.97
N ASP A 123 -9.83 -12.77 7.39
CA ASP A 123 -9.20 -11.69 8.15
C ASP A 123 -10.27 -10.69 8.64
N LYS A 124 -10.02 -10.00 9.76
CA LYS A 124 -11.02 -9.13 10.40
C LYS A 124 -10.53 -7.70 10.49
N ILE A 125 -11.33 -6.74 10.03
CA ILE A 125 -11.07 -5.32 10.23
C ILE A 125 -11.40 -4.96 11.68
N VAL A 126 -10.43 -4.41 12.39
CA VAL A 126 -10.45 -4.25 13.86
C VAL A 126 -10.34 -2.80 14.32
N GLY A 127 -10.13 -1.86 13.41
CA GLY A 127 -10.25 -0.44 13.69
C GLY A 127 -9.49 0.46 12.72
N ASN A 128 -9.89 1.73 12.73
CA ASN A 128 -9.46 2.73 11.77
C ASN A 128 -8.24 3.49 12.29
N ASP A 129 -7.11 3.32 11.61
CA ASP A 129 -5.93 4.18 11.77
C ASP A 129 -5.89 5.07 10.52
N ASN A 130 -6.57 6.21 10.61
CA ASN A 130 -6.75 7.24 9.57
C ASN A 130 -7.43 6.78 8.27
N SER A 131 -8.74 7.02 8.16
CA SER A 131 -9.51 6.78 6.95
C SER A 131 -9.08 7.73 5.84
N GLY A 132 -8.58 7.16 4.75
CA GLY A 132 -8.60 7.86 3.47
C GLY A 132 -10.04 8.05 2.98
N ASN A 133 -10.19 8.66 1.81
CA ASN A 133 -11.51 9.03 1.27
C ASN A 133 -12.40 7.84 0.87
N TYR A 134 -11.87 6.61 0.91
CA TYR A 134 -12.52 5.40 0.44
C TYR A 134 -12.62 4.33 1.54
N SER A 135 -13.65 3.48 1.46
CA SER A 135 -13.79 2.35 2.36
C SER A 135 -12.81 1.24 1.99
N PHE A 136 -12.02 0.77 2.95
CA PHE A 136 -11.10 -0.35 2.74
C PHE A 136 -11.85 -1.63 2.32
N SER A 137 -13.02 -1.91 2.92
CA SER A 137 -13.78 -3.11 2.58
C SER A 137 -14.30 -3.08 1.15
N GLU A 138 -14.71 -1.90 0.65
CA GLU A 138 -15.16 -1.71 -0.73
C GLU A 138 -13.99 -1.86 -1.72
N LEU A 139 -12.82 -1.30 -1.40
CA LEU A 139 -11.64 -1.45 -2.25
C LEU A 139 -11.17 -2.91 -2.34
N MET A 140 -11.34 -3.69 -1.26
CA MET A 140 -10.98 -5.10 -1.22
C MET A 140 -11.89 -6.02 -2.05
N GLU A 141 -13.02 -5.53 -2.57
CA GLU A 141 -13.85 -6.29 -3.52
C GLU A 141 -13.20 -6.42 -4.90
N TYR A 142 -12.28 -5.51 -5.24
CA TYR A 142 -11.57 -5.50 -6.51
C TYR A 142 -10.34 -6.42 -6.46
N GLU A 143 -10.20 -7.26 -7.48
CA GLU A 143 -9.19 -8.32 -7.51
C GLU A 143 -7.77 -7.74 -7.40
N MET A 144 -7.48 -6.63 -8.08
CA MET A 144 -6.17 -5.97 -8.03
C MET A 144 -5.76 -5.60 -6.60
N VAL A 145 -6.69 -5.04 -5.82
CA VAL A 145 -6.42 -4.59 -4.45
C VAL A 145 -6.30 -5.81 -3.54
N TYR A 146 -7.22 -6.77 -3.66
CA TYR A 146 -7.20 -8.01 -2.89
C TYR A 146 -5.88 -8.78 -3.07
N ASN A 147 -5.46 -8.99 -4.32
CA ASN A 147 -4.23 -9.70 -4.65
C ASN A 147 -3.01 -8.95 -4.11
N SER A 148 -3.00 -7.62 -4.21
CA SER A 148 -1.94 -6.82 -3.62
C SER A 148 -1.90 -6.93 -2.09
N TYR A 149 -3.05 -6.98 -1.43
CA TYR A 149 -3.15 -7.17 0.01
C TYR A 149 -2.62 -8.53 0.46
N ILE A 150 -3.03 -9.61 -0.21
CA ILE A 150 -2.55 -10.97 0.09
C ILE A 150 -1.04 -11.05 -0.07
N ASN A 151 -0.50 -10.53 -1.17
CA ASN A 151 0.96 -10.50 -1.41
C ASN A 151 1.72 -9.71 -0.34
N SER A 152 1.19 -8.55 0.03
CA SER A 152 1.79 -7.68 1.04
C SER A 152 1.86 -8.37 2.40
N THR A 153 0.74 -8.95 2.83
CA THR A 153 0.63 -9.62 4.13
C THR A 153 1.38 -10.95 4.19
N ASN A 154 1.38 -11.73 3.10
CA ASN A 154 2.20 -12.92 2.95
C ASN A 154 3.69 -12.60 3.11
N LYS A 155 4.17 -11.53 2.45
CA LYS A 155 5.55 -11.09 2.56
C LYS A 155 5.89 -10.60 3.96
N LEU A 156 5.00 -9.84 4.60
CA LEU A 156 5.22 -9.28 5.93
C LEU A 156 5.26 -10.36 7.02
N LEU A 157 4.35 -11.34 6.94
CA LEU A 157 4.14 -12.34 7.98
C LEU A 157 4.72 -13.72 7.64
N ASN A 158 5.37 -13.85 6.47
CA ASN A 158 5.89 -15.10 5.93
C ASN A 158 4.81 -16.20 5.87
N LEU A 159 3.70 -15.87 5.19
CA LEU A 159 2.55 -16.75 4.98
C LEU A 159 2.46 -17.20 3.52
N ASP A 160 1.89 -18.38 3.28
CA ASP A 160 1.69 -18.96 1.94
C ASP A 160 0.20 -18.98 1.56
N ARG A 161 -0.49 -17.84 1.64
CA ARG A 161 -1.91 -17.75 1.26
C ARG A 161 -2.04 -17.61 -0.26
N SER A 162 -2.90 -18.42 -0.86
CA SER A 162 -3.14 -18.38 -2.31
C SER A 162 -3.90 -17.13 -2.74
N ILE A 163 -3.60 -16.70 -3.97
CA ILE A 163 -4.31 -15.69 -4.76
C ILE A 163 -5.47 -16.40 -5.47
#